data_AF-A0A2A4YI21-F1
#
_entry.id   AF-A0A2A4YI21-F1
#
_cell.length_a   1.000
_cell.length_b   1.000
_cell.length_c   1.000
_cell.angle_alpha   90.00
_cell.angle_beta   90.00
_cell.angle_gamma   90.00
#
_symmetry.space_group_name_H-M   'P 1'
#
loop_
_entity.id
_entity.type
_entity.pdbx_description
1 polymer ?
#
loop_
_entity_poly.entity_id
_entity_poly.type
_entity_poly.pdbx_seq_one_letter_code
_entity_poly.pdbx_strand_id
1 'polypeptide(L)'
;MIKRISETHNIIVKQIKSSKDALEKLQEIKGNNKDTKITDVVFSMHGSPTSLQISEDSFGLDLDISSVIEEKDANIYLATCSTGKKPPSGISYAERLSQKHPTASIYAVDGRLLNMSIQFPFSKTKKPFVRCTVDTLHHSFQEPERVFAKIFRAGCEVSA
;
A
#
# COMPACT_ATOMS: atom_id res chain seq x y z
N MET A 1 17.68 9.28 1.82
CA MET A 1 17.31 10.49 2.57
C MET A 1 16.20 10.12 3.55
N ILE A 2 16.40 10.35 4.84
CA ILE A 2 15.39 10.15 5.89
C ILE A 2 14.83 11.53 6.24
N LYS A 3 13.51 11.70 6.21
CA LYS A 3 12.84 12.96 6.57
C LYS A 3 11.87 12.69 7.72
N ARG A 4 12.01 13.40 8.83
CA ARG A 4 11.08 13.32 9.96
C ARG A 4 9.86 14.21 9.67
N ILE A 5 8.65 13.67 9.83
CA ILE A 5 7.39 14.41 9.61
C ILE A 5 6.60 14.63 10.90
N SER A 6 6.86 13.83 11.93
CA SER A 6 6.28 13.99 13.26
C SER A 6 7.23 13.39 14.31
N GLU A 7 6.88 13.53 15.59
CA GLU A 7 7.65 12.89 16.65
C GLU A 7 7.71 11.36 16.51
N THR A 8 6.69 10.77 15.87
CA THR A 8 6.46 9.33 15.81
C THR A 8 6.75 8.69 14.46
N HIS A 9 6.89 9.48 13.37
CA HIS A 9 7.06 8.95 12.01
C HIS A 9 8.33 9.49 11.34
N ASN A 10 9.16 8.55 10.88
CA ASN A 10 10.30 8.81 9.99
C ASN A 10 9.95 8.31 8.59
N ILE A 11 10.06 9.18 7.59
CA ILE A 11 9.90 8.79 6.19
C ILE A 11 11.26 8.39 5.63
N ILE A 12 11.30 7.19 5.04
CA ILE A 12 12.45 6.68 4.30
C ILE A 12 11.97 6.38 2.88
N VAL A 13 12.59 7.03 1.90
CA VAL A 13 12.30 6.77 0.47
C VAL A 13 13.42 5.93 -0.10
N LYS A 14 13.08 4.77 -0.67
CA LYS A 14 13.98 3.87 -1.38
C LYS A 14 13.37 3.56 -2.75
N GLN A 15 14.20 3.60 -3.78
CA GLN A 15 13.84 3.02 -5.08
C GLN A 15 14.00 1.50 -4.96
N ILE A 16 13.02 0.77 -5.48
CA ILE A 16 13.03 -0.70 -5.51
C ILE A 16 13.01 -1.21 -6.95
N LYS A 17 13.62 -2.36 -7.19
CA LYS A 17 13.74 -2.99 -8.52
C LYS A 17 13.06 -4.36 -8.62
N SER A 18 12.71 -4.96 -7.49
CA SER A 18 12.00 -6.25 -7.43
C SER A 18 11.38 -6.45 -6.04
N SER A 19 10.52 -7.45 -5.88
CA SER A 19 10.02 -7.85 -4.56
C SER A 19 11.14 -8.22 -3.59
N LYS A 20 12.20 -8.90 -4.09
CA LYS A 20 13.36 -9.28 -3.28
C LYS A 20 14.14 -8.06 -2.80
N ASP A 21 14.40 -7.11 -3.70
CA ASP A 21 15.07 -5.85 -3.36
C ASP A 21 14.24 -5.04 -2.35
N ALA A 22 12.91 -5.00 -2.50
CA ALA A 22 12.04 -4.36 -1.52
C ALA A 22 12.20 -4.96 -0.11
N LEU A 23 12.26 -6.28 0.00
CA LEU A 23 12.50 -6.96 1.27
C LEU A 23 13.89 -6.65 1.84
N GLU A 24 14.94 -6.72 1.02
CA GLU A 24 16.30 -6.40 1.42
C GLU A 24 16.43 -4.96 1.93
N LYS A 25 15.81 -3.98 1.25
CA LYS A 25 15.80 -2.57 1.69
C LYS A 25 15.05 -2.38 3.00
N LEU A 26 13.93 -3.08 3.22
CA LEU A 26 13.19 -3.02 4.47
C LEU A 26 13.99 -3.65 5.63
N GLN A 27 14.67 -4.78 5.37
CA GLN A 27 15.56 -5.42 6.34
C GLN A 27 16.77 -4.54 6.68
N GLU A 28 17.37 -3.87 5.69
CA GLU A 28 18.45 -2.88 5.88
C GLU A 28 17.97 -1.74 6.81
N ILE A 29 16.76 -1.22 6.57
CA ILE A 29 16.16 -0.18 7.42
C ILE A 29 15.99 -0.67 8.86
N LYS A 30 15.43 -1.87 9.06
CA LYS A 30 15.23 -2.45 10.40
C LYS A 30 16.57 -2.73 11.10
N GLY A 31 17.57 -3.22 10.37
CA GLY A 31 18.90 -3.51 10.90
C GLY A 31 19.66 -2.24 11.33
N ASN A 32 19.54 -1.16 10.55
CA ASN A 32 20.14 0.14 10.87
C ASN A 32 19.40 0.87 12.00
N ASN A 33 18.16 0.47 12.30
CA ASN A 33 17.31 1.10 13.30
C ASN A 33 16.71 0.02 14.20
N LYS A 34 17.55 -0.65 15.01
CA LYS A 34 17.18 -1.84 15.79
C LYS A 34 15.94 -1.67 16.68
N ASP A 35 15.67 -0.45 17.14
CA ASP A 35 14.53 -0.12 18.01
C ASP A 35 13.32 0.44 17.25
N THR A 36 13.43 0.60 15.92
CA THR A 36 12.38 1.19 15.09
C THR A 36 11.49 0.11 14.49
N LYS A 37 10.19 0.24 14.73
CA LYS A 37 9.15 -0.58 14.11
C LYS A 37 8.78 -0.03 12.74
N ILE A 38 8.63 -0.90 11.74
CA ILE A 38 8.06 -0.52 10.46
C ILE A 38 6.55 -0.76 10.53
N THR A 39 5.79 0.31 10.74
CA THR A 39 4.32 0.29 10.85
C THR A 39 3.64 0.70 9.56
N ASP A 40 4.32 1.42 8.67
CA ASP A 40 3.71 2.06 7.50
C ASP A 40 4.61 1.91 6.29
N VAL A 41 4.10 1.32 5.21
CA VAL A 41 4.85 1.11 3.96
C VAL A 41 4.02 1.58 2.78
N VAL A 42 4.55 2.50 1.97
CA VAL A 42 3.90 2.99 0.76
C VAL A 42 4.59 2.42 -0.47
N PHE A 43 3.84 1.73 -1.31
CA PHE A 43 4.30 1.26 -2.62
C PHE A 43 3.71 2.15 -3.71
N SER A 44 4.57 2.92 -4.37
CA SER A 44 4.20 3.83 -5.47
C SER A 44 4.78 3.31 -6.78
N MET A 45 3.93 2.69 -7.60
CA MET A 45 4.32 2.04 -8.86
C MET A 45 3.09 1.78 -9.74
N HIS A 46 3.29 1.26 -10.95
CA HIS A 46 2.19 0.81 -11.79
C HIS A 46 1.55 -0.46 -11.22
N GLY A 47 0.22 -0.54 -11.37
CA GLY A 47 -0.58 -1.63 -10.86
C GLY A 47 -1.79 -1.89 -11.74
N SER A 48 -2.37 -3.06 -11.55
CA SER A 48 -3.60 -3.51 -12.18
C SER A 48 -4.48 -4.21 -11.14
N PRO A 49 -5.74 -4.55 -11.47
CA PRO A 49 -6.60 -5.35 -10.60
C PRO A 49 -5.97 -6.65 -10.09
N THR A 50 -4.99 -7.21 -10.81
CA THR A 50 -4.40 -8.52 -10.53
C THR A 50 -2.90 -8.50 -10.30
N SER A 51 -2.22 -7.35 -10.37
CA SER A 51 -0.75 -7.32 -10.29
C SER A 51 -0.19 -5.97 -9.86
N LEU A 52 1.02 -6.00 -9.31
CA LEU A 52 1.93 -4.87 -9.27
C LEU A 52 3.04 -5.06 -10.30
N GLN A 53 3.49 -3.95 -10.87
CA GLN A 53 4.64 -3.89 -11.75
C GLN A 53 5.78 -3.21 -11.01
N ILE A 54 6.63 -4.01 -10.36
CA ILE A 54 7.80 -3.51 -9.62
C ILE A 54 8.97 -3.29 -10.59
N SER A 55 9.10 -4.18 -11.58
CA SER A 55 10.00 -4.07 -12.72
C SER A 55 9.49 -4.93 -13.88
N GLU A 56 10.19 -4.87 -15.01
CA GLU A 56 9.89 -5.72 -16.18
C GLU A 56 9.92 -7.22 -15.82
N ASP A 57 10.90 -7.64 -15.02
CA ASP A 57 11.08 -9.03 -14.59
C ASP A 57 10.26 -9.41 -13.34
N SER A 58 9.63 -8.43 -12.68
CA SER A 58 8.91 -8.60 -11.41
C SER A 58 7.50 -8.06 -11.52
N PHE A 59 6.74 -8.68 -12.43
CA PHE A 59 5.33 -8.40 -12.67
C PHE A 59 4.44 -9.49 -12.07
N GLY A 60 3.40 -9.09 -11.33
CA GLY A 60 2.38 -10.02 -10.82
C GLY A 60 2.77 -10.83 -9.58
N LEU A 61 3.97 -10.63 -9.05
CA LEU A 61 4.37 -11.24 -7.77
C LEU A 61 3.79 -10.46 -6.58
N ASP A 62 3.23 -11.19 -5.63
CA ASP A 62 2.75 -10.61 -4.38
C ASP A 62 3.94 -10.27 -3.48
N LEU A 63 4.01 -9.01 -3.03
CA LEU A 63 5.04 -8.54 -2.11
C LEU A 63 4.98 -9.35 -0.81
N ASP A 64 6.12 -9.87 -0.36
CA ASP A 64 6.25 -10.51 0.94
C ASP A 64 7.17 -9.69 1.83
N ILE A 65 6.59 -8.97 2.77
CA ILE A 65 7.30 -8.16 3.75
C ILE A 65 6.93 -8.52 5.19
N SER A 66 6.28 -9.69 5.40
CA SER A 66 5.77 -10.13 6.70
C SER A 66 6.86 -10.21 7.77
N SER A 67 8.09 -10.54 7.36
CA SER A 67 9.24 -10.65 8.27
C SER A 67 9.74 -9.30 8.82
N VAL A 68 9.30 -8.19 8.23
CA VAL A 68 9.85 -6.86 8.57
C VAL A 68 8.82 -5.95 9.23
N ILE A 69 7.58 -5.94 8.73
CA ILE A 69 6.52 -5.09 9.26
C ILE A 69 6.05 -5.56 10.65
N GLU A 70 5.54 -4.64 11.45
CA GLU A 70 4.96 -4.97 12.75
C GLU A 70 3.64 -5.73 12.57
N GLU A 71 3.54 -6.96 13.10
CA GLU A 71 2.39 -7.82 12.85
C GLU A 71 1.06 -7.15 13.23
N LYS A 72 0.95 -6.47 14.38
CA LYS A 72 -0.38 -6.07 14.88
C LYS A 72 -0.96 -4.77 14.31
N ASP A 73 -0.13 -3.89 13.76
CA ASP A 73 -0.53 -2.51 13.41
C ASP A 73 0.04 -2.02 12.07
N ALA A 74 0.51 -2.93 11.20
CA ALA A 74 1.06 -2.54 9.92
C ALA A 74 0.00 -2.02 8.95
N ASN A 75 0.30 -0.93 8.25
CA ASN A 75 -0.44 -0.38 7.15
C ASN A 75 0.41 -0.44 5.87
N ILE A 76 -0.16 -1.01 4.82
CA ILE A 76 0.45 -1.05 3.49
C ILE A 76 -0.42 -0.20 2.57
N TYR A 77 0.15 0.87 2.02
CA TYR A 77 -0.54 1.80 1.13
C TYR A 77 -0.12 1.53 -0.31
N LEU A 78 -1.06 1.08 -1.13
CA LEU A 78 -0.85 0.88 -2.56
C LEU A 78 -1.19 2.18 -3.30
N ALA A 79 -0.18 3.04 -3.46
CA ALA A 79 -0.26 4.21 -4.33
C ALA A 79 -0.15 3.78 -5.81
N THR A 80 -1.09 2.94 -6.22
CA THR A 80 -1.08 2.21 -7.49
C THR A 80 -2.48 2.17 -8.09
N CYS A 81 -2.57 2.03 -9.41
CA CYS A 81 -3.85 2.03 -10.10
C CYS A 81 -4.60 0.71 -9.92
N SER A 82 -5.90 0.79 -9.68
CA SER A 82 -6.87 -0.30 -9.79
C SER A 82 -6.63 -1.54 -8.92
N THR A 83 -5.69 -1.53 -7.98
CA THR A 83 -5.34 -2.71 -7.17
C THR A 83 -6.43 -3.14 -6.19
N GLY A 84 -7.38 -2.27 -5.88
CA GLY A 84 -8.60 -2.60 -5.12
C GLY A 84 -9.73 -3.16 -5.98
N LYS A 85 -9.66 -2.96 -7.30
CA LYS A 85 -10.73 -3.38 -8.23
C LYS A 85 -10.79 -4.90 -8.29
N LYS A 86 -11.99 -5.46 -8.13
CA LYS A 86 -12.21 -6.90 -8.34
C LYS A 86 -12.16 -7.22 -9.84
N PRO A 87 -11.26 -8.13 -10.28
CA PRO A 87 -11.26 -8.61 -11.66
C PRO A 87 -12.43 -9.58 -11.90
N PRO A 88 -12.83 -9.84 -13.16
CA PRO A 88 -13.93 -10.75 -13.47
C PRO A 88 -13.76 -12.19 -12.96
N SER A 89 -12.53 -12.66 -12.79
CA SER A 89 -12.20 -14.06 -12.51
C SER A 89 -11.56 -14.31 -11.15
N GLY A 90 -11.73 -13.41 -10.18
CA GLY A 90 -11.20 -13.65 -8.84
C GLY A 90 -11.18 -12.44 -7.94
N ILE A 91 -10.20 -12.41 -7.06
CA ILE A 91 -10.02 -11.39 -6.04
C ILE A 91 -8.99 -10.35 -6.47
N SER A 92 -9.13 -9.13 -5.95
CA SER A 92 -8.23 -8.03 -6.29
C SER A 92 -6.80 -8.29 -5.78
N TYR A 93 -5.82 -7.59 -6.34
CA TYR A 93 -4.44 -7.65 -5.85
C TYR A 93 -4.36 -7.29 -4.36
N ALA A 94 -5.06 -6.23 -3.94
CA ALA A 94 -5.10 -5.81 -2.54
C ALA A 94 -5.69 -6.88 -1.62
N GLU A 95 -6.72 -7.59 -2.09
CA GLU A 95 -7.32 -8.70 -1.36
C GLU A 95 -6.32 -9.86 -1.19
N ARG A 96 -5.63 -10.29 -2.26
CA ARG A 96 -4.56 -11.32 -2.16
C ARG A 96 -3.42 -10.90 -1.26
N LEU A 97 -2.97 -9.66 -1.39
CA LEU A 97 -1.91 -9.14 -0.54
C LEU A 97 -2.34 -9.16 0.93
N SER A 98 -3.61 -8.83 1.22
CA SER A 98 -4.14 -8.91 2.59
C SER A 98 -4.30 -10.34 3.11
N GLN A 99 -4.43 -11.35 2.24
CA GLN A 99 -4.37 -12.77 2.66
C GLN A 99 -2.94 -13.16 3.07
N LYS A 100 -1.95 -12.67 2.33
CA LYS A 100 -0.52 -12.90 2.58
C LYS A 100 -0.03 -12.17 3.84
N HIS A 101 -0.64 -11.02 4.13
CA HIS A 101 -0.36 -10.16 5.29
C HIS A 101 -1.62 -9.99 6.16
N PRO A 102 -2.13 -11.07 6.81
CA PRO A 102 -3.47 -11.07 7.42
C PRO A 102 -3.62 -10.08 8.58
N THR A 103 -2.52 -9.69 9.19
CA THR A 103 -2.51 -8.80 10.34
C THR A 103 -2.35 -7.33 9.94
N ALA A 104 -1.91 -7.06 8.70
CA ALA A 104 -1.77 -5.72 8.14
C ALA A 104 -3.08 -5.23 7.50
N SER A 105 -3.22 -3.91 7.43
CA SER A 105 -4.28 -3.24 6.65
C SER A 105 -3.73 -2.79 5.30
N ILE A 106 -4.35 -3.21 4.21
CA ILE A 106 -3.95 -2.84 2.85
C ILE A 106 -4.89 -1.75 2.33
N TYR A 107 -4.36 -0.58 1.98
CA TYR A 107 -5.12 0.54 1.42
C TYR A 107 -4.94 0.58 -0.10
N ALA A 108 -6.04 0.52 -0.85
CA ALA A 108 -6.02 0.47 -2.31
C ALA A 108 -7.23 1.18 -2.94
N VAL A 109 -7.20 1.37 -4.26
CA VAL A 109 -8.29 2.02 -5.02
C VAL A 109 -8.71 1.18 -6.23
N ASP A 110 -9.96 1.37 -6.66
CA ASP A 110 -10.51 0.68 -7.83
C ASP A 110 -10.16 1.37 -9.16
N GLY A 111 -9.83 2.65 -9.12
CA GLY A 111 -9.62 3.50 -10.29
C GLY A 111 -8.16 3.75 -10.63
N ARG A 112 -7.95 4.50 -11.72
CA ARG A 112 -6.63 5.03 -12.06
C ARG A 112 -6.26 6.11 -11.05
N LEU A 113 -5.24 5.86 -10.24
CA LEU A 113 -4.83 6.77 -9.18
C LEU A 113 -4.10 7.99 -9.79
N LEU A 114 -4.60 9.19 -9.50
CA LEU A 114 -3.92 10.45 -9.82
C LEU A 114 -3.09 10.96 -8.63
N ASN A 115 -3.64 10.83 -7.42
CA ASN A 115 -2.99 11.30 -6.20
C ASN A 115 -3.46 10.48 -4.99
N MET A 116 -2.57 10.27 -4.03
CA MET A 116 -2.88 9.71 -2.71
C MET A 116 -2.35 10.63 -1.62
N SER A 117 -3.20 10.95 -0.66
CA SER A 117 -2.87 11.70 0.54
C SER A 117 -3.15 10.85 1.76
N ILE A 118 -2.12 10.67 2.60
CA ILE A 118 -2.20 9.91 3.84
C ILE A 118 -2.08 10.88 5.00
N GLN A 119 -3.10 10.91 5.87
CA GLN A 119 -3.07 11.68 7.10
C GLN A 119 -2.86 10.74 8.28
N PHE A 120 -1.64 10.78 8.84
CA PHE A 120 -1.27 10.01 10.01
C PHE A 120 -1.83 10.66 11.28
N PRO A 121 -2.62 9.95 12.09
CA PRO A 121 -3.16 10.49 13.32
C PRO A 121 -2.05 10.64 14.37
N PHE A 122 -2.21 11.62 15.25
CA PHE A 122 -1.30 11.83 16.38
C PHE A 122 -1.42 10.75 17.47
N SER A 123 -2.49 9.94 17.48
CA SER A 123 -2.71 8.88 18.46
C SER A 123 -2.54 7.48 17.87
N LYS A 124 -1.85 6.60 18.59
CA LYS A 124 -1.63 5.18 18.24
C LYS A 124 -2.90 4.35 18.07
N THR A 125 -4.06 4.84 18.53
CA THR A 125 -5.33 4.11 18.52
C THR A 125 -6.22 4.45 17.32
N LYS A 126 -5.81 5.40 16.47
CA LYS A 126 -6.60 5.82 15.30
C LYS A 126 -5.96 5.27 14.03
N LYS A 127 -6.80 4.80 13.11
CA LYS A 127 -6.36 4.40 11.77
C LYS A 127 -5.94 5.63 10.95
N PRO A 128 -4.98 5.49 10.02
CA PRO A 128 -4.65 6.53 9.05
C PRO A 128 -5.86 6.86 8.17
N PHE A 129 -6.00 8.14 7.81
CA PHE A 129 -7.04 8.60 6.91
C PHE A 129 -6.46 8.75 5.50
N VAL A 130 -6.87 7.88 4.57
CA VAL A 130 -6.31 7.81 3.22
C VAL A 130 -7.32 8.29 2.19
N ARG A 131 -7.01 9.44 1.58
CA ARG A 131 -7.81 10.06 0.53
C ARG A 131 -7.09 9.93 -0.81
N CYS A 132 -7.84 9.58 -1.83
CA CYS A 132 -7.32 9.42 -3.19
C CYS A 132 -8.10 10.30 -4.16
N THR A 133 -7.41 10.76 -5.19
CA THR A 133 -8.05 11.26 -6.41
C THR A 133 -7.87 10.20 -7.48
N VAL A 134 -8.96 9.74 -8.08
CA VAL A 134 -8.95 8.71 -9.13
C VAL A 134 -9.66 9.22 -10.39
N ASP A 135 -9.27 8.75 -11.57
CA ASP A 135 -10.11 8.89 -12.75
C ASP A 135 -11.18 7.79 -12.74
N THR A 136 -12.45 8.18 -12.69
CA THR A 136 -13.60 7.30 -12.92
C THR A 136 -14.14 7.55 -14.33
N LEU A 137 -14.46 6.47 -15.05
CA LEU A 137 -15.06 6.53 -16.39
C LEU A 137 -16.57 6.72 -16.21
N HIS A 138 -17.07 7.92 -16.47
CA HIS A 138 -18.49 8.21 -16.54
C HIS A 138 -18.88 8.50 -17.99
N HIS A 139 -19.70 7.64 -18.59
CA HIS A 139 -20.31 7.87 -19.90
C HIS A 139 -19.36 8.45 -20.97
N SER A 140 -18.17 7.85 -21.11
CA SER A 140 -17.11 8.23 -22.07
C SER A 140 -16.27 9.47 -21.72
N PHE A 141 -16.48 10.08 -20.55
CA PHE A 141 -15.63 11.15 -20.01
C PHE A 141 -14.84 10.66 -18.79
N GLN A 142 -13.57 11.05 -18.70
CA GLN A 142 -12.74 10.82 -17.51
C GLN A 142 -12.84 12.06 -16.63
N GLU A 143 -13.44 11.92 -15.45
CA GLU A 143 -13.50 12.99 -14.46
C GLU A 143 -12.74 12.57 -13.19
N PRO A 144 -11.89 13.46 -12.63
CA PRO A 144 -11.24 13.20 -11.36
C PRO A 144 -12.26 13.20 -10.22
N GLU A 145 -12.33 12.08 -9.50
CA GLU A 145 -13.17 11.92 -8.32
C GLU A 145 -12.32 11.78 -7.06
N ARG A 146 -12.78 12.38 -5.95
CA ARG A 146 -12.17 12.20 -4.63
C ARG A 146 -12.86 11.06 -3.90
N VAL A 147 -12.11 10.00 -3.63
CA VAL A 147 -12.59 8.80 -2.96
C VAL A 147 -11.75 8.47 -1.73
N PHE A 148 -12.32 7.71 -0.80
CA PHE A 148 -11.52 7.06 0.23
C PHE A 148 -10.87 5.80 -0.32
N ALA A 149 -9.64 5.51 0.12
CA ALA A 149 -9.05 4.22 -0.19
C ALA A 149 -9.88 3.11 0.48
N LYS A 150 -10.11 2.02 -0.25
CA LYS A 150 -10.63 0.78 0.30
C LYS A 150 -9.59 0.16 1.20
N ILE A 151 -10.05 -0.55 2.22
CA ILE A 151 -9.19 -1.22 3.19
C ILE A 151 -9.43 -2.72 3.09
N PHE A 152 -8.36 -3.49 2.94
CA PHE A 152 -8.41 -4.95 2.91
C PHE A 152 -7.63 -5.51 4.10
N ARG A 153 -8.20 -6.49 4.79
CA ARG A 153 -7.58 -7.19 5.91
C ARG A 153 -7.94 -8.67 5.87
N ALA A 154 -6.95 -9.54 6.04
CA ALA A 154 -7.14 -11.00 6.07
C ALA A 154 -7.97 -11.55 4.90
N GLY A 155 -7.82 -10.98 3.70
CA GLY A 155 -8.53 -11.40 2.50
C GLY A 155 -9.92 -10.81 2.31
N CYS A 156 -10.31 -9.80 3.09
CA CYS A 156 -11.64 -9.19 2.97
C CYS A 156 -11.53 -7.67 2.90
N GLU A 157 -12.39 -7.04 2.11
CA GLU A 157 -12.64 -5.59 2.20
C GLU A 157 -13.34 -5.29 3.54
N VAL A 158 -12.85 -4.31 4.29
CA VAL A 158 -13.38 -3.89 5.58
C VAL A 158 -13.72 -2.40 5.57
N SER A 159 -14.74 -2.03 6.34
CA SER A 159 -15.13 -0.62 6.50
C SER A 159 -14.01 0.17 7.20
N ALA A 160 -13.79 1.41 6.75
CA ALA A 160 -12.84 2.34 7.35
C ALA A 160 -13.18 2.67 8.79
#